data_AF-V5B627-F1
#
_entry.id   AF-V5B627-F1
#
_cell.length_a   1.000
_cell.length_b   1.000
_cell.length_c   1.000
_cell.angle_alpha   90.00
_cell.angle_beta   90.00
_cell.angle_gamma   90.00
#
_symmetry.space_group_name_H-M   'P 1'
#
loop_
_entity.id
_entity.type
_entity.pdbx_description
1 polymer ?
#
loop_
_entity_poly.entity_id
_entity_poly.type
_entity_poly.pdbx_seq_one_letter_code
_entity_poly.pdbx_strand_id
1 'polypeptide(L)'
;MIGTTRVWRNTFLTKSVATPPISVIRTGPRWWADPERMVRQKLMYFTLGVDQLPLRRTAVIQKDLHRFHMCKPPPRIGDTTGYKRSRAAQLTTWYRRIQYQEYHLQHLFTRHVWGLVRAYPGNTTKIQGKADDGYVGYDSVPYHRYNRTPLPFPAREIYGRRE
;
A
#
# COMPACT_ATOMS: atom_id res chain seq x y z
N MET A 1 33.56 14.53 -0.13
CA MET A 1 33.29 13.57 0.96
C MET A 1 32.31 12.52 0.46
N ILE A 2 32.84 11.32 0.24
CA ILE A 2 32.07 10.09 0.00
C ILE A 2 31.38 9.74 1.33
N GLY A 3 30.07 9.45 1.32
CA GLY A 3 29.38 9.18 2.58
C GLY A 3 27.94 8.72 2.42
N THR A 4 27.79 7.47 1.98
CA THR A 4 26.54 6.67 1.99
C THR A 4 25.46 7.10 1.00
N THR A 5 25.57 6.67 -0.25
CA THR A 5 24.36 6.23 -0.97
C THR A 5 23.78 5.07 -0.16
N ARG A 6 22.84 5.36 0.75
CA ARG A 6 22.05 4.33 1.41
C ARG A 6 21.45 3.47 0.31
N VAL A 7 21.94 2.24 0.15
CA VAL A 7 21.35 1.31 -0.79
C VAL A 7 19.92 1.08 -0.30
N TRP A 8 18.94 1.48 -1.11
CA TRP A 8 17.53 1.30 -0.79
C TRP A 8 17.20 -0.19 -0.83
N ARG A 9 17.44 -0.88 0.30
CA ARG A 9 17.16 -2.30 0.48
C ARG A 9 15.95 -2.45 1.39
N ASN A 10 15.04 -3.34 1.01
CA ASN A 10 13.99 -3.77 1.91
C ASN A 10 14.61 -4.71 2.96
N THR A 11 14.36 -4.43 4.24
CA THR A 11 14.86 -5.21 5.37
C THR A 11 13.84 -6.23 5.88
N PHE A 12 12.56 -6.07 5.53
CA PHE A 12 11.48 -6.96 5.96
C PHE A 12 11.23 -8.03 4.89
N LEU A 13 11.89 -9.18 5.06
CA LEU A 13 11.92 -10.28 4.07
C LEU A 13 11.00 -11.46 4.42
N THR A 14 10.51 -11.55 5.65
CA THR A 14 9.71 -12.68 6.14
C THR A 14 8.32 -12.71 5.50
N LYS A 15 7.61 -13.84 5.67
CA LYS A 15 6.19 -13.93 5.32
C LYS A 15 5.42 -12.83 6.04
N SER A 16 4.45 -12.24 5.34
CA SER A 16 3.48 -11.28 5.89
C SER A 16 2.06 -11.85 5.90
N VAL A 17 1.17 -11.18 6.63
CA VAL A 17 -0.28 -11.45 6.63
C VAL A 17 -0.98 -10.29 5.91
N ALA A 18 -1.62 -10.60 4.78
CA ALA A 18 -2.32 -9.59 4.01
C ALA A 18 -3.63 -9.19 4.70
N THR A 19 -3.85 -7.89 4.86
CA THR A 19 -5.08 -7.32 5.43
C THR A 19 -5.97 -6.77 4.30
N PRO A 20 -7.30 -6.94 4.34
CA PRO A 20 -8.17 -6.36 3.32
C PRO A 20 -8.09 -4.82 3.31
N PRO A 21 -8.14 -4.15 2.14
CA PRO A 21 -7.87 -2.72 2.01
C PRO A 21 -8.70 -1.83 2.94
N ILE A 22 -9.97 -2.18 3.16
CA ILE A 22 -10.87 -1.40 4.00
C ILE A 22 -10.43 -1.36 5.46
N SER A 23 -9.89 -2.45 5.99
CA SER A 23 -9.41 -2.50 7.38
C SER A 23 -8.16 -1.66 7.55
N VAL A 24 -7.29 -1.65 6.53
CA VAL A 24 -6.14 -0.75 6.48
C VAL A 24 -6.58 0.71 6.44
N ILE A 25 -7.51 1.06 5.56
CA ILE A 25 -8.04 2.44 5.43
C ILE A 25 -8.71 2.92 6.73
N ARG A 26 -9.41 2.02 7.44
CA ARG A 26 -10.04 2.31 8.73
C ARG A 26 -9.06 2.63 9.85
N THR A 27 -7.77 2.33 9.71
CA THR A 27 -6.75 2.79 10.67
C THR A 27 -6.65 4.32 10.70
N GLY A 28 -7.08 5.01 9.63
CA GLY A 28 -7.15 6.45 9.58
C GLY A 28 -5.83 7.11 9.98
N PRO A 29 -5.83 8.12 10.86
CA PRO A 29 -4.62 8.83 11.29
C PRO A 29 -3.54 7.96 11.95
N ARG A 30 -3.88 6.76 12.44
CA ARG A 30 -2.91 5.87 13.10
C ARG A 30 -1.92 5.25 12.12
N TRP A 31 -2.30 5.08 10.85
CA TRP A 31 -1.43 4.47 9.85
C TRP A 31 -1.78 4.91 8.42
N TRP A 32 -3.02 4.67 7.95
CA TRP A 32 -3.43 4.95 6.56
C TRP A 32 -3.33 6.44 6.16
N ALA A 33 -3.58 7.33 7.11
CA ALA A 33 -3.48 8.77 6.95
C ALA A 33 -2.45 9.39 7.90
N ASP A 34 -1.52 8.57 8.39
CA ASP A 34 -0.38 9.07 9.15
C ASP A 34 0.44 10.03 8.26
N PRO A 35 0.68 11.29 8.68
CA PRO A 35 1.33 12.29 7.85
C PRO A 35 2.70 11.85 7.33
N GLU A 36 3.48 11.17 8.18
CA GLU A 36 4.83 10.70 7.87
C GLU A 36 4.80 9.71 6.70
N ARG A 37 3.94 8.69 6.80
CA ARG A 37 3.73 7.72 5.73
C ARG A 37 3.25 8.36 4.44
N MET A 38 2.28 9.28 4.50
CA MET A 38 1.75 9.94 3.30
C MET A 38 2.80 10.79 2.57
N VAL A 39 3.67 11.49 3.31
CA VAL A 39 4.75 12.30 2.73
C VAL A 39 5.76 11.42 2.00
N ARG A 40 6.13 10.26 2.54
CA ARG A 40 7.03 9.32 1.86
C ARG A 40 6.45 8.84 0.52
N GLN A 41 5.15 8.53 0.47
CA GLN A 41 4.48 8.14 -0.77
C GLN A 41 4.42 9.30 -1.78
N LYS A 42 4.18 10.52 -1.30
CA LYS A 42 4.23 11.73 -2.14
C LYS A 42 5.60 11.90 -2.78
N LEU A 43 6.67 11.69 -2.03
CA LEU A 43 8.05 11.78 -2.52
C LEU A 43 8.32 10.70 -3.58
N MET A 44 7.87 9.46 -3.37
CA MET A 44 7.99 8.40 -4.37
C MET A 44 7.37 8.81 -5.72
N TYR A 45 6.12 9.29 -5.74
CA TYR A 45 5.48 9.74 -6.97
C TYR A 45 6.20 10.93 -7.62
N PHE A 46 6.59 11.90 -6.80
CA PHE A 46 7.30 13.09 -7.27
C PHE A 46 8.65 12.75 -7.91
N THR A 47 9.45 11.88 -7.29
CA THR A 47 10.75 11.45 -7.81
C THR A 47 10.60 10.65 -9.12
N LEU A 48 9.50 9.95 -9.31
CA LEU A 48 9.18 9.27 -10.57
C LEU A 48 8.64 10.22 -11.66
N GLY A 49 8.44 11.51 -11.34
CA GLY A 49 7.86 12.47 -12.29
C GLY A 49 6.37 12.25 -12.58
N VAL A 50 5.64 11.58 -11.67
CA VAL A 50 4.22 11.25 -11.83
C VAL A 50 3.36 12.13 -10.92
N ASP A 51 2.21 12.57 -11.42
CA ASP A 51 1.26 13.33 -10.60
C ASP A 51 0.68 12.46 -9.47
N GLN A 52 0.48 13.07 -8.31
CA GLN A 52 -0.07 12.40 -7.13
C GLN A 52 -1.53 12.79 -6.85
N LEU A 53 -2.37 12.89 -7.88
CA LEU A 53 -3.80 13.25 -7.73
C LEU A 53 -4.55 12.32 -6.76
N PRO A 54 -4.44 10.98 -6.83
CA PRO A 54 -5.19 10.08 -5.93
C PRO A 54 -4.76 10.22 -4.46
N LEU A 55 -3.47 10.48 -4.21
CA LEU A 55 -2.95 10.76 -2.87
C LEU A 55 -3.45 12.09 -2.34
N ARG A 56 -3.53 13.13 -3.18
CA ARG A 56 -4.11 14.43 -2.82
C ARG A 56 -5.59 14.31 -2.45
N ARG A 57 -6.39 13.56 -3.23
CA ARG A 57 -7.80 13.28 -2.91
C ARG A 57 -7.93 12.57 -1.56
N THR A 58 -7.07 11.58 -1.31
CA THR A 58 -7.03 10.86 -0.03
C THR A 58 -6.70 11.78 1.14
N ALA A 59 -5.72 12.68 0.98
CA ALA A 59 -5.33 13.65 2.00
C ALA A 59 -6.46 14.63 2.34
N VAL A 60 -7.19 15.13 1.32
CA VAL A 60 -8.35 16.02 1.53
C VAL A 60 -9.42 15.32 2.36
N ILE A 61 -9.84 14.12 1.96
CA ILE A 61 -10.86 13.35 2.68
C ILE A 61 -10.44 13.10 4.12
N GLN A 62 -9.21 12.63 4.35
CA GLN A 62 -8.74 12.27 5.69
C GLN A 62 -8.49 13.49 6.58
N LYS A 63 -8.04 14.61 6.02
CA LYS A 63 -7.90 15.87 6.76
C LYS A 63 -9.25 16.37 7.27
N ASP A 64 -10.30 16.30 6.45
CA ASP A 64 -11.64 16.69 6.88
C ASP A 64 -12.24 15.69 7.88
N LEU A 65 -12.05 14.38 7.67
CA LEU A 65 -12.46 13.36 8.65
C LEU A 65 -11.78 13.57 10.01
N HIS A 66 -10.49 13.91 10.02
CA HIS A 66 -9.76 14.23 11.23
C HIS A 66 -10.25 15.53 11.87
N ARG A 67 -10.58 16.57 11.10
CA ARG A 67 -11.11 17.83 11.64
C ARG A 67 -12.41 17.63 12.42
N PHE A 68 -13.32 16.80 11.91
CA PHE A 68 -14.66 16.62 12.48
C PHE A 68 -14.82 15.33 13.32
N HIS A 69 -13.73 14.64 13.67
CA HIS A 69 -13.82 13.32 14.32
C HIS A 69 -14.48 13.34 15.71
N MET A 70 -14.49 14.50 16.39
CA MET A 70 -15.15 14.68 17.69
C MET A 70 -16.57 15.26 17.58
N CYS A 71 -17.00 15.67 16.39
CA CYS A 71 -18.31 16.28 16.20
C CYS A 71 -19.41 15.20 16.20
N LYS A 72 -20.56 15.52 16.80
CA LYS A 72 -21.76 14.68 16.66
C LYS A 72 -22.22 14.69 15.19
N PRO A 73 -22.73 13.58 14.65
CA PRO A 73 -23.31 13.56 13.31
C PRO A 73 -24.56 14.47 13.25
N PRO A 74 -24.90 15.01 12.07
CA PRO A 74 -26.10 15.83 11.91
C PRO A 74 -27.37 15.02 12.23
N PRO A 75 -28.43 15.68 12.76
CA PRO A 75 -29.65 15.01 13.17
C PRO A 75 -30.33 14.31 11.97
N ARG A 76 -30.80 13.08 12.20
CA ARG A 76 -31.50 12.29 11.18
C ARG A 76 -32.99 12.30 11.45
N ILE A 77 -33.74 13.08 10.67
CA ILE A 77 -35.21 13.04 10.68
C ILE A 77 -35.66 11.78 9.95
N GLY A 78 -36.63 11.06 10.53
CA GLY A 78 -37.26 9.87 9.93
C GLY A 78 -37.74 10.14 8.50
N ASP A 79 -37.49 9.20 7.61
CA ASP A 79 -37.75 9.34 6.18
C ASP A 79 -38.18 7.98 5.63
N THR A 80 -39.44 7.89 5.19
CA THR A 80 -40.04 6.66 4.63
C THR A 80 -39.37 6.25 3.31
N THR A 81 -38.84 7.22 2.55
CA THR A 81 -38.11 6.95 1.31
C THR A 81 -36.68 6.46 1.57
N GLY A 82 -36.14 6.72 2.77
CA GLY A 82 -34.76 6.41 3.10
C GLY A 82 -33.71 7.18 2.28
N TYR A 83 -34.09 8.24 1.56
CA TYR A 83 -33.20 9.00 0.67
C TYR A 83 -31.93 9.48 1.40
N LYS A 84 -32.10 10.06 2.59
CA LYS A 84 -30.98 10.55 3.42
C LYS A 84 -29.97 9.44 3.75
N ARG A 85 -30.44 8.23 4.06
CA ARG A 85 -29.60 7.06 4.35
C ARG A 85 -28.82 6.63 3.11
N SER A 86 -29.51 6.49 1.98
CA SER A 86 -28.92 6.05 0.72
C SER A 86 -27.88 7.04 0.19
N ARG A 87 -28.17 8.35 0.26
CA ARG A 87 -27.23 9.38 -0.19
C ARG A 87 -25.97 9.45 0.67
N ALA A 88 -26.10 9.34 2.00
CA ALA A 88 -24.95 9.28 2.90
C ALA A 88 -24.09 8.01 2.68
N ALA A 89 -24.74 6.86 2.43
CA ALA A 89 -24.06 5.61 2.13
C ALA A 89 -23.31 5.67 0.79
N GLN A 90 -23.90 6.32 -0.23
CA GLN A 90 -23.27 6.55 -1.52
C GLN A 90 -21.99 7.38 -1.39
N LEU A 91 -22.05 8.50 -0.66
CA LEU A 91 -20.89 9.37 -0.43
C LEU A 91 -19.80 8.63 0.36
N THR A 92 -20.18 7.87 1.38
CA THR A 92 -19.25 7.02 2.15
C THR A 92 -18.55 6.00 1.26
N THR A 93 -19.29 5.34 0.37
CA THR A 93 -18.73 4.33 -0.54
C THR A 93 -17.86 4.96 -1.62
N TRP A 94 -18.21 6.16 -2.08
CA TRP A 94 -17.39 6.91 -3.03
C TRP A 94 -16.02 7.24 -2.45
N TYR A 95 -15.97 7.74 -1.21
CA TYR A 95 -14.70 8.01 -0.52
C TYR A 95 -13.86 6.74 -0.30
N ARG A 96 -14.51 5.62 0.04
CA ARG A 96 -13.81 4.32 0.12
C ARG A 96 -13.19 3.93 -1.22
N ARG A 97 -13.89 4.11 -2.34
CA ARG A 97 -13.37 3.77 -3.67
C ARG A 97 -12.23 4.68 -4.10
N ILE A 98 -12.27 5.98 -3.77
CA ILE A 98 -11.13 6.89 -3.95
C ILE A 98 -9.91 6.36 -3.19
N GLN A 99 -10.09 5.91 -1.95
CA GLN A 99 -9.00 5.39 -1.13
C GLN A 99 -8.53 3.99 -1.56
N TYR A 100 -9.40 3.17 -2.14
CA TYR A 100 -8.99 1.90 -2.77
C TYR A 100 -8.08 2.14 -3.97
N GLN A 101 -8.37 3.16 -4.77
CA GLN A 101 -7.48 3.57 -5.87
C GLN A 101 -6.09 3.92 -5.33
N GLU A 102 -6.02 4.76 -4.30
CA GLU A 102 -4.73 5.15 -3.69
C GLU A 102 -4.00 3.96 -3.04
N TYR A 103 -4.72 3.09 -2.32
CA TYR A 103 -4.14 1.89 -1.71
C TYR A 103 -3.51 0.99 -2.76
N HIS A 104 -4.21 0.78 -3.87
CA HIS A 104 -3.71 0.00 -4.99
C HIS A 104 -2.46 0.65 -5.60
N LEU A 105 -2.48 1.96 -5.87
CA LEU A 105 -1.37 2.68 -6.48
C LEU A 105 -0.11 2.65 -5.62
N GLN A 106 -0.22 2.79 -4.30
CA GLN A 106 0.95 2.71 -3.41
C GLN A 106 1.63 1.35 -3.53
N HIS A 107 0.87 0.26 -3.49
CA HIS A 107 1.42 -1.10 -3.66
C HIS A 107 2.00 -1.33 -5.06
N LEU A 108 1.32 -0.84 -6.10
CA LEU A 108 1.76 -0.96 -7.49
C LEU A 108 3.12 -0.28 -7.70
N PHE A 109 3.20 1.02 -7.36
CA PHE A 109 4.40 1.80 -7.57
C PHE A 109 5.55 1.36 -6.67
N THR A 110 5.29 0.98 -5.41
CA THR A 110 6.35 0.48 -4.51
C THR A 110 7.01 -0.78 -5.09
N ARG A 111 6.21 -1.73 -5.58
CA ARG A 111 6.73 -2.96 -6.19
C ARG A 111 7.49 -2.69 -7.49
N HIS A 112 7.01 -1.74 -8.28
CA HIS A 112 7.69 -1.31 -9.50
C HIS A 112 9.05 -0.68 -9.18
N VAL A 113 9.09 0.28 -8.23
CA VAL A 113 10.33 0.93 -7.78
C VAL A 113 11.31 -0.10 -7.23
N TRP A 114 10.87 -1.06 -6.40
CA TRP A 114 11.72 -2.16 -5.94
C TRP A 114 12.33 -2.97 -7.08
N GLY A 115 11.57 -3.19 -8.16
CA GLY A 115 12.07 -3.79 -9.40
C GLY A 115 13.22 -3.01 -10.04
N LEU A 116 13.17 -1.67 -9.99
CA LEU A 116 14.19 -0.77 -10.55
C LEU A 116 15.44 -0.67 -9.67
N VAL A 117 15.26 -0.56 -8.35
CA VAL A 117 16.37 -0.38 -7.39
C VAL A 117 16.98 -1.71 -6.92
N ARG A 118 16.64 -2.82 -7.61
CA ARG A 118 17.16 -4.16 -7.32
C ARG A 118 16.87 -4.63 -5.88
N ALA A 119 15.72 -4.24 -5.33
CA ALA A 119 15.31 -4.61 -3.99
C ALA A 119 14.52 -5.93 -3.98
N TYR A 120 14.90 -6.83 -3.08
CA TYR A 120 14.14 -8.06 -2.84
C TYR A 120 12.92 -7.78 -1.95
N PRO A 121 11.72 -8.26 -2.31
CA PRO A 121 10.52 -8.01 -1.51
C PRO A 121 10.42 -8.99 -0.34
N GLY A 122 9.42 -8.80 0.52
CA GLY A 122 9.03 -9.83 1.49
C GLY A 122 8.55 -11.12 0.81
N ASN A 123 8.68 -12.25 1.49
CA ASN A 123 8.25 -13.56 0.98
C ASN A 123 6.81 -13.54 0.47
N THR A 124 6.57 -14.24 -0.64
CA THR A 124 5.31 -14.37 -1.37
C THR A 124 4.77 -13.05 -1.96
N THR A 125 5.67 -12.16 -2.38
CA THR A 125 5.31 -10.88 -3.01
C THR A 125 5.68 -10.88 -4.49
N LYS A 126 4.73 -10.47 -5.34
CA LYS A 126 4.94 -10.31 -6.79
C LYS A 126 5.72 -9.02 -7.09
N ILE A 127 6.70 -9.11 -7.98
CA ILE A 127 7.33 -7.96 -8.66
C ILE A 127 7.18 -8.20 -10.16
N GLN A 128 6.40 -7.36 -10.83
CA GLN A 128 6.15 -7.48 -12.26
C GLN A 128 7.46 -7.39 -13.06
N GLY A 129 7.64 -8.29 -14.03
CA GLY A 129 8.84 -8.36 -14.86
C GLY A 129 10.07 -8.96 -14.17
N LYS A 130 9.93 -9.47 -12.93
CA LYS A 130 11.00 -10.16 -12.19
C LYS A 130 10.55 -11.49 -11.57
N ALA A 131 9.45 -11.48 -10.82
CA ALA A 131 8.91 -12.64 -10.12
C ALA A 131 7.38 -12.61 -10.15
N ASP A 132 6.78 -13.39 -11.06
CA ASP A 132 5.33 -13.38 -11.31
C ASP A 132 4.51 -14.19 -10.30
N ASP A 133 5.06 -15.30 -9.83
CA ASP A 133 4.46 -16.28 -8.93
C ASP A 133 4.57 -15.91 -7.44
N GLY A 134 5.33 -14.86 -7.15
CA GLY A 134 5.69 -14.42 -5.81
C GLY A 134 7.14 -14.80 -5.49
N TYR A 135 7.96 -13.80 -5.19
CA TYR A 135 9.33 -14.07 -4.76
C TYR A 135 9.34 -14.74 -3.38
N VAL A 136 10.15 -15.78 -3.21
CA VAL A 136 10.40 -16.43 -1.92
C VAL A 136 11.89 -16.78 -1.79
N GLY A 137 12.47 -16.47 -0.63
CA GLY A 137 13.84 -16.82 -0.27
C GLY A 137 13.98 -16.89 1.26
N TYR A 138 14.73 -17.89 1.74
CA TYR A 138 14.94 -18.11 3.18
C TYR A 138 13.64 -18.07 4.01
N ASP A 139 12.55 -18.66 3.49
CA ASP A 139 11.32 -18.79 4.27
C ASP A 139 11.50 -19.86 5.35
N SER A 140 10.73 -19.72 6.43
CA SER A 140 10.59 -20.71 7.51
C SER A 140 10.12 -22.10 7.07
N VAL A 141 9.66 -22.24 5.83
CA VAL A 141 9.12 -23.46 5.24
C VAL A 141 9.95 -23.79 3.99
N PRO A 142 10.30 -25.07 3.73
CA PRO A 142 11.23 -25.44 2.66
C PRO A 142 10.65 -25.39 1.24
N TYR A 143 9.38 -25.00 1.09
CA TYR A 143 8.67 -24.96 -0.19
C TYR A 143 7.98 -23.60 -0.39
N HIS A 144 7.77 -23.22 -1.65
CA HIS A 144 6.99 -22.05 -2.03
C HIS A 144 5.53 -22.24 -1.58
N ARG A 145 5.05 -21.39 -0.67
CA ARG A 145 3.80 -21.63 0.07
C ARG A 145 2.56 -21.83 -0.78
N TYR A 146 2.44 -21.10 -1.89
CA TYR A 146 1.24 -21.13 -2.74
C TYR A 146 1.38 -22.14 -3.90
N ASN A 147 2.52 -22.14 -4.61
CA ASN A 147 2.82 -23.11 -5.66
C ASN A 147 3.08 -24.55 -5.16
N ARG A 148 3.46 -24.75 -3.89
CA ARG A 148 3.86 -26.04 -3.30
C ARG A 148 5.08 -26.70 -3.96
N THR A 149 5.93 -25.90 -4.61
CA THR A 149 7.21 -26.34 -5.20
C THR A 149 8.36 -26.20 -4.20
N PRO A 150 9.38 -27.09 -4.22
CA PRO A 150 10.53 -26.97 -3.32
C PRO A 150 11.34 -25.69 -3.58
N LEU A 151 11.88 -25.06 -2.52
CA LEU A 151 12.74 -23.89 -2.64
C LEU A 151 14.21 -24.31 -2.84
N PRO A 152 14.96 -23.67 -3.75
CA PRO A 152 16.40 -23.89 -3.88
C PRO A 152 17.17 -23.23 -2.72
N PHE A 153 18.41 -23.70 -2.51
CA PHE A 153 19.38 -23.07 -1.62
C PHE A 153 20.69 -22.82 -2.41
N PRO A 154 21.23 -21.58 -2.48
CA PRO A 154 20.78 -20.36 -1.81
C PRO A 154 19.47 -19.79 -2.38
N ALA A 155 18.97 -18.70 -1.79
CA ALA A 155 17.76 -18.04 -2.26
C ALA A 155 17.84 -17.66 -3.76
N ARG A 156 16.69 -17.73 -4.45
CA ARG A 156 16.56 -17.34 -5.86
C ARG A 156 17.07 -15.91 -6.07
N GLU A 157 17.94 -15.71 -7.05
CA GLU A 157 18.36 -14.38 -7.51
C GLU A 157 17.46 -13.92 -8.65
N ILE A 158 16.94 -12.67 -8.61
CA ILE A 158 16.05 -12.11 -9.64
C ILE A 158 16.66 -10.93 -10.41
N TYR A 159 17.94 -10.63 -10.15
CA TYR A 159 18.70 -9.55 -10.77
C TYR A 159 20.09 -10.08 -11.19
N GLY A 160 20.68 -9.52 -12.26
CA GLY A 160 22.03 -9.89 -12.70
C GLY A 160 23.12 -9.39 -11.75
N ARG A 161 24.29 -10.03 -11.69
CA ARG A 161 25.28 -9.84 -10.60
C ARG A 161 26.08 -8.52 -10.58
N ARG A 162 26.15 -7.78 -11.69
CA ARG A 162 26.84 -6.48 -11.71
C ARG A 162 25.93 -5.43 -11.07
N GLU A 163 26.41 -4.78 -10.00
CA GLU A 163 25.71 -3.69 -9.28
C GLU A 163 25.91 -2.33 -9.96
#